data_AF-A0A2N5XHW5-F1
#
_entry.id   AF-A0A2N5XHW5-F1
#
_cell.length_a   1.000
_cell.length_b   1.000
_cell.length_c   1.000
_cell.angle_alpha   90.00
_cell.angle_beta   90.00
_cell.angle_gamma   90.00
#
_symmetry.space_group_name_H-M   'P 1'
#
loop_
_entity.id
_entity.type
_entity.pdbx_description
1 polymer ?
#
loop_
_entity_poly.entity_id
_entity_poly.type
_entity_poly.pdbx_seq_one_letter_code
_entity_poly.pdbx_strand_id
1 'polypeptide(L)'
;MTIGLTEEHRDLRDSVRGWAARHVTPEVVRAAVDADTETLPGFWPLLAEQGLLGLHLPEEAGGAGYGLVELAVVVEELGRALVPGPFLPTVLAAAVLDGA
;
A
#
# COMPACT_ATOMS: atom_id res chain seq x y z
N MET A 1 11.60 -26.64 6.12
CA MET A 1 10.62 -25.77 5.45
C MET A 1 10.71 -24.40 6.08
N THR A 2 11.33 -23.45 5.40
CA THR A 2 11.37 -22.06 5.83
C THR A 2 10.01 -21.45 5.55
N ILE A 3 9.36 -20.93 6.60
CA ILE A 3 8.13 -20.13 6.54
C ILE A 3 8.51 -18.71 6.04
N GLY A 4 9.18 -18.64 4.88
CA GLY A 4 9.84 -17.45 4.37
C GLY A 4 9.16 -16.88 3.15
N LEU A 5 9.23 -15.56 2.99
CA LEU A 5 8.79 -14.86 1.79
C LEU A 5 9.45 -15.45 0.53
N THR A 6 8.66 -15.59 -0.55
CA THR A 6 9.12 -15.95 -1.89
C THR A 6 10.04 -14.85 -2.45
N GLU A 7 10.63 -15.08 -3.61
CA GLU A 7 11.39 -14.05 -4.33
C GLU A 7 10.46 -12.92 -4.79
N GLU A 8 9.29 -13.25 -5.34
CA GLU A 8 8.26 -12.29 -5.75
C GLU A 8 7.81 -11.37 -4.60
N HIS A 9 7.61 -11.93 -3.39
CA HIS A 9 7.31 -11.11 -2.22
C HIS A 9 8.45 -10.16 -1.85
N ARG A 10 9.71 -10.56 -2.03
CA ARG A 10 10.87 -9.70 -1.76
C ARG A 10 10.99 -8.59 -2.80
N ASP A 11 10.72 -8.91 -4.07
CA ASP A 11 10.73 -7.94 -5.15
C ASP A 11 9.63 -6.91 -4.96
N LEU A 12 8.41 -7.35 -4.60
CA LEU A 12 7.30 -6.46 -4.24
C LEU A 12 7.67 -5.56 -3.07
N ARG A 13 8.21 -6.14 -1.99
CA ARG A 13 8.68 -5.41 -0.81
C ARG A 13 9.68 -4.33 -1.20
N ASP A 14 10.71 -4.68 -1.97
CA ASP A 14 11.78 -3.76 -2.33
C ASP A 14 11.30 -2.66 -3.30
N SER A 15 10.35 -2.99 -4.18
CA SER A 15 9.65 -2.03 -5.04
C SER A 15 8.84 -1.00 -4.22
N VAL A 16 7.99 -1.47 -3.31
CA VAL A 16 7.16 -0.61 -2.45
C VAL A 16 8.02 0.25 -1.54
N ARG A 17 9.08 -0.32 -0.96
CA ARG A 17 10.06 0.42 -0.16
C ARG A 17 10.70 1.55 -0.97
N GLY A 18 11.13 1.25 -2.19
CA GLY A 18 11.70 2.23 -3.09
C GLY A 18 10.71 3.34 -3.44
N TRP A 19 9.45 2.98 -3.67
CA TRP A 19 8.38 3.95 -3.92
C TRP A 19 8.15 4.86 -2.71
N ALA A 20 8.04 4.30 -1.50
CA ALA A 20 7.80 5.05 -0.28
C ALA A 20 8.95 6.01 0.01
N ALA A 21 10.20 5.55 -0.14
CA ALA A 21 11.38 6.39 0.06
C ALA A 21 11.45 7.60 -0.89
N ARG A 22 10.86 7.52 -2.09
CA ARG A 22 10.83 8.63 -3.06
C ARG A 22 9.74 9.65 -2.78
N HIS A 23 8.59 9.23 -2.25
CA HIS A 23 7.39 10.07 -2.18
C HIS A 23 6.99 10.46 -0.76
N VAL A 24 7.45 9.73 0.25
CA VAL A 24 7.07 9.91 1.66
C VAL A 24 8.31 10.33 2.44
N THR A 25 8.66 11.60 2.34
CA THR A 25 9.77 12.18 3.09
C THR A 25 9.35 12.47 4.55
N PRO A 26 10.31 12.66 5.48
CA PRO A 26 9.99 13.05 6.85
C PRO A 26 9.11 14.30 6.95
N GLU A 27 9.27 15.26 6.02
CA GLU A 27 8.44 16.47 5.95
C GLU A 27 6.99 16.15 5.61
N VAL A 28 6.75 15.20 4.70
CA VAL A 28 5.39 14.73 4.35
C VAL A 28 4.73 14.09 5.56
N VAL A 29 5.46 13.21 6.27
CA VAL A 29 4.96 12.58 7.49
C VAL A 29 4.67 13.64 8.56
N ARG A 30 5.58 14.59 8.75
CA ARG A 30 5.41 15.64 9.77
C ARG A 30 4.21 16.53 9.46
N ALA A 31 4.06 16.95 8.20
CA ALA A 31 2.93 17.76 7.75
C ALA A 31 1.59 17.04 7.96
N ALA A 32 1.54 15.72 7.76
CA ALA A 32 0.34 14.94 8.02
C ALA A 32 0.00 14.85 9.52
N VAL A 33 1.00 14.73 10.39
CA VAL A 33 0.80 14.72 11.86
C VAL A 33 0.32 16.08 12.37
N ASP A 34 0.80 17.17 11.77
CA ASP A 34 0.45 18.54 12.17
C ASP A 34 -0.82 19.07 11.52
N ALA A 35 -1.45 18.29 10.62
CA ALA A 35 -2.65 18.72 9.93
C ALA A 35 -3.86 18.74 10.87
N ASP A 36 -4.61 19.86 10.87
CA ASP A 36 -5.87 19.98 11.62
C ASP A 36 -6.97 19.06 11.09
N THR A 37 -6.89 18.69 9.80
CA THR A 37 -7.84 17.79 9.15
C THR A 37 -7.12 16.78 8.27
N GLU A 38 -7.56 15.53 8.34
CA GLU A 38 -7.08 14.50 7.42
C GLU A 38 -7.57 14.78 5.99
N THR A 39 -6.63 14.82 5.05
CA THR A 39 -6.89 14.96 3.61
C THR A 39 -6.15 13.87 2.86
N LEU A 40 -6.59 13.56 1.63
CA LEU A 40 -5.85 12.63 0.79
C LEU A 40 -4.45 13.21 0.49
N PRO A 41 -3.37 12.45 0.74
CA PRO A 41 -2.03 12.91 0.46
C PRO A 41 -1.85 13.23 -1.04
N GLY A 42 -0.99 14.18 -1.38
CA GLY A 42 -0.73 14.54 -2.78
C GLY A 42 -0.17 13.38 -3.62
N PHE A 43 0.45 12.38 -3.00
CA PHE A 43 0.92 11.16 -3.66
C PHE A 43 -0.17 10.11 -3.88
N TRP A 44 -1.40 10.33 -3.40
CA TRP A 44 -2.47 9.32 -3.48
C TRP A 44 -2.76 8.83 -4.91
N PRO A 45 -2.82 9.69 -5.95
CA PRO A 45 -2.96 9.22 -7.33
C PRO A 45 -1.83 8.28 -7.77
N LEU A 46 -0.61 8.49 -7.25
CA LEU A 46 0.54 7.65 -7.58
C LEU A 46 0.39 6.23 -7.01
N LEU A 47 -0.27 6.05 -5.87
CA LEU A 47 -0.59 4.72 -5.34
C LEU A 47 -1.56 3.97 -6.28
N ALA A 48 -2.54 4.68 -6.83
CA ALA A 48 -3.48 4.13 -7.80
C ALA A 48 -2.78 3.77 -9.12
N GLU A 49 -1.89 4.64 -9.62
CA GLU A 49 -1.10 4.40 -10.83
C GLU A 49 -0.15 3.20 -10.69
N GLN A 50 0.36 2.93 -9.48
CA GLN A 50 1.15 1.73 -9.18
C GLN A 50 0.29 0.46 -8.99
N GLY A 51 -1.04 0.57 -9.04
CA GLY A 51 -1.96 -0.56 -8.83
C GLY A 51 -2.09 -1.01 -7.37
N LEU A 52 -1.50 -0.28 -6.42
CA LEU A 52 -1.42 -0.73 -5.02
C LEU A 52 -2.77 -0.71 -4.30
N LEU A 53 -3.71 0.12 -4.76
CA LEU A 53 -5.06 0.22 -4.17
C LEU A 53 -5.98 -0.96 -4.55
N GLY A 54 -5.66 -1.67 -5.63
CA GLY A 54 -6.42 -2.82 -6.13
C GLY A 54 -5.58 -4.09 -6.21
N LEU A 55 -4.46 -4.16 -5.49
CA LEU A 55 -3.47 -5.23 -5.63
C LEU A 55 -4.09 -6.63 -5.48
N HIS A 56 -4.94 -6.79 -4.46
CA HIS A 56 -5.59 -8.06 -4.12
C HIS A 56 -6.95 -8.27 -4.79
N LEU A 57 -7.42 -7.30 -5.57
CA LEU A 57 -8.72 -7.39 -6.24
C LEU A 57 -8.60 -8.17 -7.55
N PRO A 58 -9.69 -8.82 -7.99
CA PRO A 58 -9.74 -9.50 -9.28
C PRO A 58 -9.49 -8.55 -10.47
N GLU A 59 -8.90 -9.07 -11.54
CA GLU A 59 -8.63 -8.30 -12.76
C GLU A 59 -9.93 -7.75 -13.39
N GLU A 60 -11.05 -8.44 -13.24
CA GLU A 60 -12.37 -7.99 -13.71
C GLU A 60 -12.86 -6.71 -13.01
N ALA A 61 -12.36 -6.45 -11.80
CA ALA A 61 -12.58 -5.21 -11.05
C ALA A 61 -11.49 -4.16 -11.30
N GLY A 62 -10.55 -4.42 -12.21
CA GLY A 62 -9.39 -3.57 -12.48
C GLY A 62 -8.26 -3.73 -11.46
N GLY A 63 -8.27 -4.82 -10.68
CA GLY A 63 -7.20 -5.17 -9.74
C GLY A 63 -6.05 -5.94 -10.39
N ALA A 64 -5.09 -6.36 -9.57
CA ALA A 64 -3.91 -7.10 -10.03
C ALA A 64 -3.97 -8.63 -9.76
N GLY A 65 -5.05 -9.12 -9.15
CA GLY A 65 -5.29 -10.55 -8.95
C GLY A 65 -4.40 -11.24 -7.92
N TYR A 66 -3.65 -10.48 -7.10
CA TYR A 66 -2.84 -11.05 -6.02
C TYR A 66 -3.69 -11.41 -4.79
N GLY A 67 -3.07 -12.01 -3.78
CA GLY A 67 -3.73 -12.39 -2.53
C GLY A 67 -3.46 -11.43 -1.38
N LEU A 68 -4.01 -11.80 -0.22
CA LEU A 68 -3.80 -11.08 1.03
C LEU A 68 -2.35 -11.10 1.54
N VAL A 69 -1.54 -12.08 1.10
CA VAL A 69 -0.13 -12.16 1.50
C VAL A 69 0.67 -11.06 0.82
N GLU A 70 0.48 -10.84 -0.48
CA GLU A 70 1.10 -9.73 -1.20
C GLU A 70 0.61 -8.39 -0.67
N LEU A 71 -0.70 -8.26 -0.38
CA LEU A 71 -1.24 -7.07 0.27
C LEU A 71 -0.58 -6.81 1.63
N ALA A 72 -0.36 -7.84 2.44
CA ALA A 72 0.30 -7.72 3.74
C ALA A 72 1.75 -7.22 3.58
N VAL A 73 2.49 -7.68 2.57
CA VAL A 73 3.83 -7.17 2.25
C VAL A 73 3.80 -5.67 1.94
N VAL A 74 2.83 -5.22 1.13
CA VAL A 74 2.67 -3.80 0.81
C VAL A 74 2.31 -2.98 2.06
N VAL A 75 1.33 -3.45 2.85
CA VAL A 75 0.92 -2.78 4.09
C VAL A 75 2.09 -2.68 5.08
N GLU A 76 2.91 -3.72 5.21
CA GLU A 76 4.08 -3.72 6.10
C GLU A 76 5.09 -2.64 5.69
N GLU A 77 5.45 -2.56 4.41
CA GLU A 77 6.43 -1.58 3.93
C GLU A 77 5.90 -0.14 3.96
N LEU A 78 4.62 0.07 3.63
CA LEU A 78 4.00 1.39 3.77
C LEU A 78 3.89 1.80 5.26
N GLY A 79 3.56 0.86 6.14
CA GLY A 79 3.55 1.08 7.59
C GLY A 79 4.95 1.42 8.12
N ARG A 80 5.99 0.75 7.62
CA ARG A 80 7.39 1.01 7.96
C ARG A 80 7.83 2.43 7.60
N ALA A 81 7.33 2.97 6.49
CA ALA A 81 7.60 4.34 6.06
C ALA A 81 6.64 5.39 6.66
N LEU A 82 5.71 4.96 7.55
CA LEU A 82 4.68 5.82 8.13
C LEU A 82 3.88 6.57 7.06
N VAL A 83 3.56 5.91 5.94
CA VAL A 83 2.83 6.53 4.83
C VAL A 83 1.48 7.06 5.33
N PRO A 84 1.25 8.39 5.29
CA PRO A 84 0.00 8.94 5.77
C PRO A 84 -1.15 8.66 4.81
N GLY A 85 -2.38 8.80 5.30
CA GLY A 85 -3.59 8.68 4.51
C GLY A 85 -4.25 7.29 4.61
N PRO A 86 -5.39 7.11 3.91
CA PRO A 86 -6.31 6.03 4.20
C PRO A 86 -5.98 4.72 3.46
N PHE A 87 -4.70 4.39 3.22
CA PHE A 87 -4.33 3.19 2.44
C PHE A 87 -4.94 1.92 3.04
N LEU A 88 -4.64 1.65 4.32
CA LEU A 88 -5.12 0.45 5.03
C LEU A 88 -6.65 0.34 5.08
N PRO A 89 -7.42 1.36 5.54
CA PRO A 89 -8.87 1.26 5.54
C PRO A 89 -9.46 1.11 4.13
N THR A 90 -8.86 1.72 3.11
CA THR A 90 -9.31 1.55 1.71
C THR A 90 -9.16 0.11 1.23
N VAL A 91 -7.97 -0.49 1.35
CA VAL A 91 -7.73 -1.85 0.85
C VAL A 91 -8.46 -2.92 1.67
N LEU A 92 -8.64 -2.70 2.98
CA LEU A 92 -9.44 -3.59 3.83
C LEU A 92 -10.92 -3.54 3.47
N ALA A 93 -11.48 -2.33 3.27
CA ALA A 93 -12.86 -2.22 2.81
C ALA A 93 -13.07 -2.93 1.48
N ALA A 94 -12.12 -2.79 0.54
CA ALA A 94 -12.16 -3.48 -0.73
C ALA A 94 -12.08 -5.01 -0.57
N ALA A 95 -11.19 -5.54 0.29
CA ALA A 95 -11.10 -6.97 0.57
C ALA A 95 -12.41 -7.54 1.13
N VAL A 96 -13.03 -6.84 2.08
CA VAL A 96 -14.32 -7.24 2.66
C VAL A 96 -15.44 -7.24 1.63
N LEU A 97 -15.45 -6.28 0.69
CA LEU A 97 -16.46 -6.20 -0.36
C LEU A 97 -16.29 -7.30 -1.43
N ASP A 98 -15.04 -7.67 -1.74
CA ASP A 98 -14.73 -8.74 -2.69
C ASP A 98 -15.03 -10.15 -2.12
N GLY A 99 -15.00 -10.28 -0.78
CA GLY A 99 -15.24 -11.55 -0.08
C GLY A 99 -13.97 -12.38 0.14
N ALA A 100 -12.81 -11.72 0.11
CA ALA A 100 -11.50 -12.29 0.43
C ALA A 100 -11.30 -12.58 1.92
#